data_AF-A0A9E5NFF1-F1
#
_entry.id   AF-A0A9E5NFF1-F1
#
_cell.length_a   1.000
_cell.length_b   1.000
_cell.length_c   1.000
_cell.angle_alpha   90.00
_cell.angle_beta   90.00
_cell.angle_gamma   90.00
#
_symmetry.space_group_name_H-M   'P 1'
#
loop_
_entity.id
_entity.type
_entity.pdbx_description
1 polymer ?
#
loop_
_entity_poly.entity_id
_entity_poly.type
_entity_poly.pdbx_seq_one_letter_code
_entity_poly.pdbx_strand_id
1 'polypeptide(L)' 'NALDESLALVAQQVVGKADLEVRPLSDMGLSAEALQSIASAPGVRTAVPLVRKRTYYRGQGQSGFVELIGIEPI' A
#
# COMPACT_ATOMS: atom_id res chain seq x y z
N ASN A 1 31.10 -0.93 -9.19
CA ASN A 1 30.88 -2.24 -9.82
C ASN A 1 29.59 -2.12 -10.62
N ALA A 2 29.61 -2.33 -11.93
CA ALA A 2 28.45 -2.00 -12.80
C ALA A 2 27.17 -2.76 -12.43
N LEU A 3 27.32 -3.93 -11.78
CA LEU A 3 26.19 -4.70 -11.25
C LEU A 3 25.51 -4.02 -10.06
N ASP A 4 26.28 -3.42 -9.16
CA ASP A 4 25.75 -2.76 -7.96
C ASP A 4 24.99 -1.47 -8.31
N GLU A 5 25.49 -0.72 -9.29
CA GLU A 5 24.80 0.46 -9.83
C GLU A 5 23.50 0.08 -10.56
N SER A 6 23.50 -1.02 -11.33
CA SER A 6 22.30 -1.53 -11.98
C SER A 6 21.27 -2.04 -10.97
N LEU A 7 21.70 -2.69 -9.89
CA LEU A 7 20.80 -3.14 -8.81
C LEU A 7 20.25 -1.96 -8.01
N ALA A 8 21.05 -0.93 -7.74
CA ALA A 8 20.60 0.29 -7.08
C ALA A 8 19.59 1.07 -7.94
N LEU A 9 19.79 1.14 -9.27
CA LEU A 9 18.86 1.74 -10.22
C LEU A 9 17.54 0.96 -10.32
N VAL A 10 17.59 -0.38 -10.39
CA VAL A 10 16.38 -1.21 -10.42
C VAL A 10 15.64 -1.13 -9.08
N ALA A 11 16.35 -1.15 -7.95
CA ALA A 11 15.75 -0.95 -6.63
C ALA A 11 15.10 0.44 -6.52
N GLN A 12 15.76 1.51 -6.98
CA GLN A 12 15.19 2.86 -7.03
C GLN A 12 14.04 2.99 -8.02
N GLN A 13 14.02 2.23 -9.13
CA GLN A 13 12.90 2.25 -10.08
C GLN A 13 11.70 1.42 -9.62
N VAL A 14 11.94 0.32 -8.90
CA VAL A 14 10.88 -0.51 -8.28
C VAL A 14 10.30 0.20 -7.05
N VAL A 15 11.14 0.82 -6.22
CA VAL A 15 10.71 1.60 -5.04
C VAL A 15 10.20 3.00 -5.41
N GLY A 16 10.74 3.62 -6.48
CA GLY A 16 10.35 4.96 -6.93
C GLY A 16 9.06 5.01 -7.77
N LYS A 17 8.52 3.85 -8.17
CA LYS A 17 7.21 3.74 -8.85
C LYS A 17 6.17 2.91 -8.10
N ALA A 18 6.56 2.18 -7.06
CA ALA A 18 5.61 1.52 -6.18
C ALA A 18 5.26 2.49 -5.06
N ASP A 19 4.01 2.95 -5.03
CA ASP A 19 3.46 3.62 -3.85
C ASP A 19 3.75 2.74 -2.62
N LEU A 20 4.38 3.33 -1.61
CA LEU A 20 4.76 2.61 -0.40
C LEU A 20 3.52 2.33 0.44
N GLU A 21 3.37 1.08 0.89
CA GLU A 21 2.34 0.71 1.84
C GLU A 21 2.89 0.72 3.26
N VAL A 22 2.33 1.59 4.10
CA VAL A 22 2.58 1.57 5.54
C VAL A 22 1.53 0.70 6.22
N ARG A 23 1.96 -0.37 6.90
CA ARG A 23 1.06 -1.24 7.66
C ARG A 23 1.20 -1.00 9.16
N PRO A 24 0.08 -0.89 9.90
CA PRO A 24 0.13 -0.90 11.35
C PRO A 24 0.60 -2.28 11.82
N LEU A 25 1.37 -2.31 12.90
CA LEU A 25 1.76 -3.56 13.57
C LEU A 25 0.62 -4.13 14.43
N SER A 26 -0.40 -3.33 14.71
CA SER A 26 -1.58 -3.73 15.49
C SER A 26 -2.81 -3.89 14.59
N ASP A 27 -3.77 -4.67 15.07
CA ASP A 27 -5.04 -4.92 14.36
C ASP A 27 -5.97 -3.70 14.32
N MET A 28 -5.66 -2.61 15.04
CA MET A 28 -6.52 -1.43 15.16
C MET A 28 -6.43 -0.47 13.97
N GLY A 29 -5.60 -0.75 12.97
CA GLY A 29 -5.42 0.15 11.83
C GLY A 29 -4.47 1.32 12.12
N LEU A 30 -4.36 2.26 11.18
CA LEU A 30 -3.66 3.53 11.38
C LEU A 30 -4.65 4.57 11.93
N SER A 31 -4.24 5.34 12.94
CA SER A 31 -5.01 6.50 13.39
C SER A 31 -4.92 7.64 12.37
N ALA A 32 -5.84 8.60 12.45
CA ALA A 32 -5.78 9.82 11.64
C ALA A 32 -4.48 10.61 11.87
N GLU A 33 -3.99 10.63 13.10
CA GLU A 33 -2.72 11.28 13.47
C GLU A 33 -1.52 10.58 12.82
N ALA A 34 -1.52 9.25 12.79
CA ALA A 34 -0.48 8.46 12.11
C ALA A 34 -0.50 8.72 10.60
N LEU A 35 -1.69 8.76 9.99
CA LEU A 35 -1.84 9.11 8.57
C LEU A 35 -1.31 10.51 8.28
N GLN A 36 -1.64 11.51 9.12
CA GLN A 36 -1.15 12.88 8.97
C GLN A 36 0.38 12.96 9.09
N SER A 37 0.97 12.19 10.01
CA SER A 37 2.42 12.10 10.17
C SER A 37 3.09 11.51 8.92
N ILE A 38 2.53 10.43 8.36
CA ILE A 38 3.00 9.82 7.11
C ILE A 38 2.87 10.81 5.94
N ALA A 39 1.73 11.48 5.80
CA ALA A 39 1.48 12.46 4.76
C ALA A 39 2.46 13.65 4.81
N SER A 40 2.99 13.96 6.00
CA SER A 40 3.93 15.07 6.22
C SER A 40 5.40 14.63 6.09
N ALA A 41 5.67 13.35 5.83
CA ALA A 41 7.03 12.85 5.74
C ALA A 41 7.74 13.37 4.45
N PRO A 42 9.04 13.73 4.53
CA PRO A 42 9.78 14.20 3.35
C PRO A 42 9.73 13.18 2.21
N GLY A 43 9.36 13.65 1.01
CA GLY A 43 9.25 12.81 -0.19
C GLY A 43 7.88 12.16 -0.40
N VAL A 44 6.95 12.28 0.55
CA VAL A 44 5.56 11.82 0.38
C VAL A 44 4.75 12.91 -0.34
N ARG A 45 4.33 12.63 -1.58
CA ARG A 45 3.45 13.53 -2.34
C ARG A 45 1.99 13.43 -1.88
N THR A 46 1.58 12.21 -1.52
CA THR A 46 0.21 11.85 -1.17
C THR A 46 0.25 10.64 -0.26
N ALA A 47 -0.59 10.64 0.77
CA ALA A 47 -0.90 9.45 1.55
C ALA A 47 -2.42 9.28 1.58
N VAL A 48 -2.90 8.07 1.30
CA VAL A 48 -4.33 7.74 1.32
C VAL A 48 -4.57 6.54 2.23
N PRO A 49 -5.67 6.52 3.00
CA PRO A 49 -6.03 5.35 3.78
C PRO A 49 -6.47 4.22 2.83
N LEU A 50 -6.05 3.00 3.16
CA LEU A 50 -6.36 1.80 2.41
C LEU A 50 -6.87 0.72 3.37
N VAL A 51 -8.04 0.14 3.06
CA VAL A 51 -8.63 -0.97 3.80
C VAL A 51 -8.57 -2.23 2.96
N ARG A 52 -7.98 -3.29 3.50
CA ARG A 52 -7.99 -4.62 2.88
C ARG A 52 -8.87 -5.58 3.63
N LYS A 53 -9.66 -6.34 2.88
CA LYS A 53 -10.44 -7.44 3.43
C LYS A 53 -10.43 -8.61 2.48
N ARG A 54 -9.85 -9.72 2.92
CA ARG A 54 -10.06 -11.01 2.26
C ARG A 54 -11.43 -11.53 2.65
N THR A 55 -12.21 -11.91 1.66
CA THR A 55 -13.55 -12.45 1.87
C THR A 55 -13.85 -13.53 0.85
N TYR A 56 -14.85 -14.36 1.15
CA TYR A 56 -15.35 -15.37 0.23
C TYR A 56 -16.63 -14.84 -0.41
N TYR A 57 -16.70 -14.86 -1.74
CA TYR A 57 -17.91 -14.48 -2.47
C TYR A 57 -18.60 -15.72 -3.03
N ARG A 58 -19.93 -15.62 -3.19
CA ARG A 58 -20.75 -16.60 -3.90
C ARG A 58 -21.84 -15.85 -4.66
N GLY A 59 -21.88 -16.01 -5.99
CA GLY A 59 -22.84 -15.33 -6.85
C GLY A 59 -22.78 -15.82 -8.28
N GLN A 60 -23.92 -15.79 -8.99
CA GLN A 60 -24.05 -16.20 -10.41
C GLN A 60 -23.43 -17.58 -10.74
N GLY A 61 -23.55 -18.55 -9.84
CA GLY A 61 -22.99 -19.89 -10.03
C GLY A 61 -21.47 -19.98 -9.84
N GLN A 62 -20.80 -18.90 -9.45
CA GLN A 62 -19.38 -18.86 -9.12
C GLN A 62 -19.15 -18.60 -7.64
N SER A 63 -18.01 -19.05 -7.14
CA SER A 63 -17.58 -18.77 -5.78
C SER A 63 -16.07 -18.82 -5.64
N GLY A 64 -15.52 -18.09 -4.69
CA GLY A 64 -14.08 -18.06 -4.44
C GLY A 64 -13.68 -17.05 -3.38
N PHE A 65 -12.39 -17.06 -3.04
CA PHE A 65 -11.80 -16.02 -2.19
C PHE A 65 -11.36 -14.83 -3.04
N VAL A 66 -11.70 -13.64 -2.59
CA VAL A 66 -11.30 -12.37 -3.20
C VAL A 66 -10.70 -11.46 -2.14
N GLU A 67 -9.78 -10.60 -2.56
CA GLU A 67 -9.27 -9.51 -1.75
C GLU A 67 -9.95 -8.22 -2.18
N LEU A 68 -10.71 -7.61 -1.26
CA LEU A 68 -11.32 -6.31 -1.46
C LEU A 68 -10.34 -5.25 -0.97
N ILE A 69 -10.12 -4.24 -1.82
CA ILE A 69 -9.27 -3.09 -1.53
C ILE A 69 -10.18 -1.85 -1.59
N GLY A 70 -10.46 -1.25 -0.45
CA GLY A 70 -11.12 0.05 -0.35
C GLY A 70 -10.07 1.15 -0.26
N ILE A 71 -10.15 2.14 -1.13
CA ILE A 71 -9.31 3.34 -1.12
C ILE A 71 -10.26 4.53 -1.07
N GLU A 72 -10.02 5.46 -0.15
CA GLU A 72 -10.75 6.72 -0.12
C GLU A 72 -10.15 7.68 -1.15
N PRO A 73 -10.90 8.08 -2.20
CA PRO A 73 -10.41 9.05 -3.18
C PRO A 73 -10.26 10.44 -2.56
N ILE A 74 -9.24 11.15 -3.00
CA ILE A 74 -8.84 12.50 -2.56
C ILE A 74 -9.54 13.57 -3.40
#